data_AF-A0A955T5J3-F1
#
_entry.id   AF-A0A955T5J3-F1
#
_cell.length_a   1.000
_cell.length_b   1.000
_cell.length_c   1.000
_cell.angle_alpha   90.00
_cell.angle_beta   90.00
_cell.angle_gamma   90.00
#
_symmetry.space_group_name_H-M   'P 1'
#
loop_
_entity.id
_entity.type
_entity.pdbx_description
1 polymer ?
#
loop_
_entity_poly.entity_id
_entity_poly.type
_entity_poly.pdbx_seq_one_letter_code
_entity_poly.pdbx_strand_id
1 'polypeptide(L)'
;LELHGDPLVMVSGDLEIDRGSTLRGTGEVEVIGDTTNEGTIAPGIAGIQDIAKGTVGGGPRVLILDGNLAMNGGEILAQVDGTEAGQYDQLIVNGTADFIDSTIRIRVGEDYTPQLGDSFPVVDVTGEFNVENVTVRSESRAFGFDLMVEDGKLIAVTNETNGFDVQPNPRDGLVDSRDLFEWLRAIKEDEEPGDVLFDFAQFWVK
;
A
#
# COMPACT_ATOMS: atom_id res chain seq x y z
N LEU A 1 15.28 6.76 17.72
CA LEU A 1 16.23 7.68 17.06
C LEU A 1 15.39 8.56 16.16
N GLU A 2 15.32 9.87 16.43
CA GLU A 2 14.52 10.81 15.63
C GLU A 2 15.51 11.81 15.03
N LEU A 3 15.67 11.79 13.71
CA LEU A 3 16.69 12.54 12.99
C LEU A 3 15.98 13.59 12.14
N HIS A 4 16.36 14.85 12.30
CA HIS A 4 15.76 15.98 11.57
C HIS A 4 16.84 16.76 10.81
N GLY A 5 16.57 16.96 9.51
CA GLY A 5 17.35 17.75 8.56
C GLY A 5 18.04 16.87 7.53
N ASP A 6 17.73 17.05 6.24
CA ASP A 6 18.48 16.44 5.13
C ASP A 6 19.96 16.83 5.28
N PRO A 7 20.82 15.85 5.59
CA PRO A 7 21.41 15.00 4.59
C PRO A 7 21.03 13.53 4.78
N LEU A 8 21.34 12.71 3.77
CA LEU A 8 21.42 11.26 3.84
C LEU A 8 21.87 10.82 5.25
N VAL A 9 20.95 10.22 6.00
CA VAL A 9 21.31 9.58 7.26
C VAL A 9 21.92 8.24 6.90
N MET A 10 23.23 8.13 7.06
CA MET A 10 23.94 6.87 6.92
C MET A 10 24.01 6.17 8.27
N VAL A 11 23.41 4.98 8.36
CA VAL A 11 23.61 4.05 9.48
C VAL A 11 24.56 2.97 8.99
N SER A 12 25.71 2.79 9.65
CA SER A 12 26.70 1.78 9.25
C SER A 12 26.78 0.64 10.25
N GLY A 13 26.77 -0.60 9.74
CA GLY A 13 26.78 -1.84 10.51
C GLY A 13 25.43 -2.53 10.46
N ASP A 14 25.41 -3.80 10.88
CA ASP A 14 24.19 -4.60 10.86
C ASP A 14 23.11 -3.96 11.76
N LEU A 15 21.88 -3.95 11.25
CA LEU A 15 20.74 -3.35 11.91
C LEU A 15 19.74 -4.44 12.33
N GLU A 16 19.45 -4.50 13.62
CA GLU A 16 18.38 -5.32 14.15
C GLU A 16 17.19 -4.43 14.54
N ILE A 17 16.03 -4.70 13.95
CA ILE A 17 14.78 -4.00 14.25
C ILE A 17 13.89 -4.95 15.05
N ASP A 18 13.94 -4.81 16.36
CA ASP A 18 13.15 -5.62 17.29
C ASP A 18 11.64 -5.42 17.12
N ARG A 19 10.87 -6.44 17.50
CA ARG A 19 9.41 -6.37 17.59
C ARG A 19 8.96 -5.16 18.43
N GLY A 20 8.11 -4.32 17.86
CA GLY A 20 7.61 -3.09 18.49
C GLY A 20 8.49 -1.85 18.27
N SER A 21 9.68 -2.02 17.69
CA SER A 21 10.51 -0.92 17.19
C SER A 21 10.08 -0.49 15.80
N THR A 22 10.45 0.72 15.41
CA THR A 22 10.17 1.25 14.06
C THR A 22 11.41 1.93 13.49
N LEU A 23 11.85 1.49 12.31
CA LEU A 23 12.75 2.24 11.45
C LEU A 23 11.92 3.19 10.58
N ARG A 24 12.29 4.47 10.55
CA ARG A 24 11.58 5.50 9.78
C ARG A 24 12.52 6.18 8.79
N GLY A 25 12.14 6.20 7.52
CA GLY A 25 12.73 7.10 6.53
C GLY A 25 12.19 8.51 6.74
N THR A 26 12.99 9.39 7.35
CA THR A 26 12.64 10.81 7.51
C THR A 26 13.15 11.68 6.35
N GLY A 27 13.57 11.03 5.26
CA GLY A 27 14.17 11.55 4.03
C GLY A 27 14.76 10.37 3.24
N GLU A 28 15.74 10.60 2.36
CA GLU A 28 16.59 9.51 1.85
C GLU A 28 17.47 9.01 3.01
N VAL A 29 17.18 7.82 3.53
CA VAL A 29 17.97 7.15 4.56
C VAL A 29 18.65 5.96 3.91
N GLU A 30 19.95 5.77 4.18
CA GLU A 30 20.73 4.63 3.71
C GLU A 30 21.28 3.87 4.90
N VAL A 31 20.93 2.59 4.99
CA VAL A 31 21.51 1.66 5.98
C VAL A 31 22.54 0.81 5.26
N ILE A 32 23.81 0.91 5.64
CA ILE A 32 24.90 0.11 5.08
C ILE A 32 25.19 -1.06 6.02
N GLY A 33 24.90 -2.27 5.58
CA GLY A 33 24.99 -3.49 6.38
C GLY A 33 23.71 -4.33 6.31
N ASP A 34 23.78 -5.55 6.82
CA ASP A 34 22.64 -6.46 6.77
C ASP A 34 21.57 -6.02 7.78
N THR A 35 20.30 -6.07 7.38
CA THR A 35 19.16 -5.70 8.21
C THR A 35 18.32 -6.93 8.55
N THR A 36 18.11 -7.18 9.84
CA THR A 36 17.12 -8.16 10.32
C THR A 36 15.94 -7.42 10.93
N ASN A 37 14.71 -7.79 10.54
CA ASN A 37 13.51 -7.09 11.00
C ASN A 37 12.43 -8.03 11.55
N GLU A 38 12.02 -7.77 12.78
CA GLU A 38 10.79 -8.27 13.42
C GLU A 38 9.82 -7.12 13.79
N GLY A 39 10.25 -5.87 13.63
CA GLY A 39 9.48 -4.66 13.92
C GLY A 39 8.81 -4.06 12.68
N THR A 40 8.79 -2.74 12.60
CA THR A 40 8.20 -2.01 11.47
C THR A 40 9.25 -1.21 10.70
N ILE A 41 9.29 -1.36 9.39
CA ILE A 41 10.01 -0.49 8.47
C ILE A 41 8.99 0.45 7.83
N ALA A 42 9.17 1.76 7.98
CA ALA A 42 8.31 2.77 7.38
C ALA A 42 9.13 3.73 6.50
N PRO A 43 9.18 3.51 5.17
CA PRO A 43 10.05 4.27 4.28
C PRO A 43 9.76 5.78 4.23
N GLY A 44 8.52 6.22 4.47
CA GLY A 44 8.19 7.65 4.45
C GLY A 44 7.13 8.12 5.45
N ILE A 45 6.53 7.22 6.23
CA ILE A 45 5.41 7.59 7.09
C ILE A 45 5.85 8.50 8.26
N ALA A 46 5.27 9.70 8.29
CA ALA A 46 5.36 10.61 9.41
C ALA A 46 4.76 9.94 10.67
N GLY A 47 5.32 10.21 11.85
CA GLY A 47 4.87 9.60 13.11
C GLY A 47 3.44 10.01 13.49
N ILE A 48 2.80 9.28 14.40
CA ILE A 48 1.55 9.73 15.07
C ILE A 48 1.76 11.11 15.73
N GLN A 49 3.00 11.47 16.09
CA GLN A 49 3.36 12.80 16.58
C GLN A 49 3.35 13.90 15.49
N ASP A 50 3.54 13.55 14.22
CA ASP A 50 3.43 14.51 13.11
C ASP A 50 1.96 14.81 12.78
N ILE A 51 1.07 13.81 12.97
CA ILE A 51 -0.40 13.99 12.92
C ILE A 51 -0.85 15.04 13.96
N ALA A 52 -0.26 15.03 15.16
CA ALA A 52 -0.60 15.97 16.23
C ALA A 52 -0.06 17.41 15.99
N LYS A 53 0.91 17.59 15.09
CA LYS A 53 1.49 18.91 14.74
C LYS A 53 0.90 19.52 13.46
N GLY A 54 -0.02 18.84 12.79
CA GLY A 54 -0.62 19.34 11.55
C GLY A 54 0.37 19.42 10.38
N THR A 55 1.52 18.76 10.49
CA THR A 55 2.43 18.55 9.35
C THR A 55 1.96 17.32 8.59
N VAL A 56 0.76 17.42 8.00
CA VAL A 56 0.34 16.48 6.95
C VAL A 56 1.07 16.94 5.70
N GLY A 57 1.91 16.08 5.11
CA GLY A 57 2.64 16.43 3.89
C GLY A 57 4.12 16.07 3.91
N GLY A 58 4.44 14.86 4.34
CA GLY A 58 5.60 14.19 3.75
C GLY A 58 5.06 13.40 2.58
N GLY A 59 5.11 13.96 1.36
CA GLY A 59 4.81 13.17 0.16
C GLY A 59 5.71 11.92 0.07
N PRO A 60 5.50 11.09 -0.95
CA PRO A 60 6.22 9.83 -1.19
C PRO A 60 7.71 9.87 -0.86
N ARG A 61 8.23 8.90 -0.11
CA ARG A 61 9.66 8.83 0.24
C ARG A 61 10.30 7.47 -0.02
N VAL A 62 11.62 7.48 -0.08
CA VAL A 62 12.44 6.28 -0.33
C VAL A 62 13.34 6.01 0.87
N LEU A 63 13.33 4.77 1.35
CA LEU A 63 14.32 4.23 2.27
C LEU A 63 15.18 3.22 1.51
N ILE A 64 16.50 3.35 1.60
CA ILE A 64 17.46 2.48 0.94
C ILE A 64 18.18 1.63 2.01
N LEU A 65 18.21 0.32 1.80
CA LEU A 65 19.05 -0.61 2.54
C LEU A 65 20.16 -1.08 1.59
N ASP A 66 21.40 -0.67 1.86
CA ASP A 66 22.61 -1.12 1.18
C ASP A 66 23.21 -2.34 1.89
N GLY A 67 22.52 -3.46 1.73
CA GLY A 67 22.80 -4.74 2.37
C GLY A 67 21.64 -5.71 2.18
N ASN A 68 21.74 -6.90 2.79
CA ASN A 68 20.66 -7.89 2.72
C ASN A 68 19.55 -7.55 3.72
N LEU A 69 18.31 -7.89 3.39
CA LEU A 69 17.16 -7.75 4.29
C LEU A 69 16.57 -9.12 4.62
N ALA A 70 16.56 -9.48 5.91
CA ALA A 70 15.86 -10.65 6.41
C ALA A 70 14.65 -10.23 7.24
N MET A 71 13.44 -10.50 6.75
CA MET A 71 12.19 -10.35 7.49
C MET A 71 11.65 -11.72 7.89
N ASN A 72 11.61 -11.98 9.20
CA ASN A 72 11.03 -13.20 9.80
C ASN A 72 9.83 -12.77 10.66
N GLY A 73 8.80 -12.27 9.99
CA GLY A 73 7.74 -11.46 10.58
C GLY A 73 7.95 -9.96 10.36
N GLY A 74 7.40 -9.16 11.25
CA GLY A 74 7.44 -7.70 11.13
C GLY A 74 6.58 -7.16 9.98
N GLU A 75 6.71 -5.86 9.74
CA GLU A 75 5.86 -5.12 8.82
C GLU A 75 6.64 -4.08 8.01
N ILE A 76 6.30 -3.94 6.73
CA ILE A 76 6.57 -2.72 5.97
C ILE A 76 5.30 -1.88 5.94
N LEU A 77 5.40 -0.64 6.39
CA LEU A 77 4.31 0.33 6.37
C LEU A 77 4.60 1.38 5.28
N ALA A 78 3.91 1.25 4.15
CA ALA A 78 4.02 2.17 3.02
C ALA A 78 2.78 3.05 2.93
N GLN A 79 2.98 4.32 2.56
CA GLN A 79 1.92 5.27 2.25
C GLN A 79 1.79 5.45 0.74
N VAL A 80 0.56 5.46 0.23
CA VAL A 80 0.20 5.95 -1.11
C VAL A 80 -0.58 7.24 -0.90
N ASP A 81 -0.15 8.34 -1.50
CA ASP A 81 -0.74 9.67 -1.26
C ASP A 81 -0.54 10.61 -2.46
N GLY A 82 -1.11 11.81 -2.42
CA GLY A 82 -1.02 12.78 -3.49
C GLY A 82 -2.09 12.59 -4.58
N THR A 83 -2.07 13.43 -5.61
CA THR A 83 -3.18 13.56 -6.57
C THR A 83 -3.03 12.69 -7.82
N GLU A 84 -1.90 12.02 -8.01
CA GLU A 84 -1.58 11.23 -9.20
C GLU A 84 -1.11 9.83 -8.83
N ALA A 85 -1.39 8.85 -9.71
CA ALA A 85 -0.81 7.52 -9.62
C ALA A 85 0.72 7.61 -9.71
N GLY A 86 1.42 6.88 -8.84
CA GLY A 86 2.88 6.89 -8.79
C GLY A 86 3.47 7.60 -7.57
N GLN A 87 2.63 8.14 -6.70
CA GLN A 87 3.05 8.80 -5.48
C GLN A 87 2.91 7.85 -4.27
N TYR A 88 4.00 7.11 -3.97
CA TYR A 88 4.03 6.14 -2.88
C TYR A 88 5.40 6.02 -2.20
N ASP A 89 5.39 5.62 -0.94
CA ASP A 89 6.58 5.24 -0.21
C ASP A 89 7.19 3.96 -0.77
N GLN A 90 8.52 3.93 -0.90
CA GLN A 90 9.26 2.80 -1.44
C GLN A 90 10.42 2.39 -0.53
N LEU A 91 10.53 1.09 -0.29
CA LEU A 91 11.74 0.47 0.25
C LEU A 91 12.59 -0.06 -0.91
N ILE A 92 13.86 0.33 -0.97
CA ILE A 92 14.83 -0.23 -1.91
C ILE A 92 15.84 -1.07 -1.13
N VAL A 93 16.12 -2.28 -1.60
CA VAL A 93 17.13 -3.18 -1.03
C VAL A 93 18.21 -3.47 -2.08
N ASN A 94 19.39 -2.91 -1.88
CA ASN A 94 20.59 -3.15 -2.69
C ASN A 94 21.32 -4.41 -2.20
N GLY A 95 20.62 -5.54 -2.20
CA GLY A 95 21.12 -6.83 -1.73
C GLY A 95 20.10 -7.93 -1.98
N THR A 96 20.21 -9.05 -1.26
CA THR A 96 19.15 -10.07 -1.25
C THR A 96 18.06 -9.71 -0.24
N ALA A 97 16.85 -10.20 -0.44
CA ALA A 97 15.79 -10.06 0.54
C ALA A 97 14.94 -11.32 0.72
N ASP A 98 14.75 -11.69 1.98
CA ASP A 98 13.86 -12.77 2.42
C ASP A 98 12.67 -12.17 3.17
N PHE A 99 11.46 -12.45 2.67
CA PHE A 99 10.22 -12.05 3.32
C PHE A 99 9.46 -13.30 3.75
N ILE A 100 9.57 -13.65 5.03
CA ILE A 100 8.93 -14.83 5.63
C ILE A 100 7.95 -14.36 6.70
N ASP A 101 6.71 -14.85 6.65
CA ASP A 101 5.64 -14.54 7.63
C ASP A 101 5.40 -13.03 7.86
N SER A 102 5.72 -12.21 6.86
CA SER A 102 5.78 -10.76 6.96
C SER A 102 4.48 -10.08 6.51
N THR A 103 4.29 -8.82 6.90
CA THR A 103 3.13 -8.02 6.47
C THR A 103 3.55 -6.79 5.67
N ILE A 104 2.88 -6.52 4.56
CA ILE A 104 2.89 -5.23 3.88
C ILE A 104 1.63 -4.48 4.25
N ARG A 105 1.75 -3.36 4.95
CA ARG A 105 0.62 -2.49 5.29
C ARG A 105 0.63 -1.25 4.41
N ILE A 106 -0.49 -1.01 3.76
CA ILE A 106 -0.71 0.15 2.91
C ILE A 106 -1.62 1.14 3.64
N ARG A 107 -1.13 2.36 3.84
CA ARG A 107 -1.96 3.52 4.18
C ARG A 107 -2.26 4.31 2.91
N VAL A 108 -3.52 4.66 2.72
CA VAL A 108 -3.92 5.59 1.67
C VAL A 108 -4.10 6.97 2.32
N GLY A 109 -3.39 7.97 1.81
CA GLY A 109 -3.51 9.37 2.23
C GLY A 109 -4.81 9.99 1.74
N GLU A 110 -5.14 11.17 2.27
CA GLU A 110 -6.45 11.82 2.02
C GLU A 110 -6.56 12.40 0.61
N ASP A 111 -5.42 12.72 -0.02
CA ASP A 111 -5.39 13.35 -1.34
C ASP A 111 -5.44 12.34 -2.50
N TYR A 112 -5.20 11.04 -2.20
CA TYR A 112 -5.24 9.97 -3.18
C TYR A 112 -6.58 9.25 -3.18
N THR A 113 -7.17 9.11 -4.37
CA THR A 113 -8.36 8.27 -4.60
C THR A 113 -7.97 7.06 -5.43
N PRO A 114 -7.86 5.86 -4.81
CA PRO A 114 -7.51 4.64 -5.54
C PRO A 114 -8.50 4.31 -6.66
N GLN A 115 -7.98 3.90 -7.80
CA GLN A 115 -8.72 3.28 -8.91
C GLN A 115 -8.38 1.80 -8.96
N LEU A 116 -9.31 0.95 -9.44
CA LEU A 116 -9.05 -0.49 -9.58
C LEU A 116 -7.90 -0.76 -10.56
N GLY A 117 -6.93 -1.57 -10.13
CA GLY A 117 -5.76 -1.93 -10.93
C GLY A 117 -4.57 -0.98 -10.80
N ASP A 118 -4.69 0.12 -10.05
CA ASP A 118 -3.53 0.93 -9.68
C ASP A 118 -2.47 0.06 -9.00
N SER A 119 -1.22 0.26 -9.37
CA SER A 119 -0.11 -0.60 -8.98
C SER A 119 1.04 0.21 -8.39
N PHE A 120 1.53 -0.20 -7.23
CA PHE A 120 2.55 0.50 -6.46
C PHE A 120 3.69 -0.45 -6.06
N PRO A 121 4.87 -0.37 -6.70
CA PRO A 121 6.04 -1.16 -6.30
C PRO A 121 6.63 -0.61 -5.00
N VAL A 122 6.05 -1.03 -3.87
CA VAL A 122 6.41 -0.57 -2.53
C VAL A 122 7.73 -1.15 -2.01
N VAL A 123 8.20 -2.24 -2.62
CA VAL A 123 9.55 -2.79 -2.39
C VAL A 123 10.22 -3.07 -3.73
N ASP A 124 11.50 -2.70 -3.85
CA ASP A 124 12.37 -3.00 -5.01
C ASP A 124 13.67 -3.63 -4.52
N VAL A 125 13.98 -4.86 -4.97
CA VAL A 125 15.13 -5.65 -4.54
C VAL A 125 16.03 -5.95 -5.73
N THR A 126 17.30 -5.60 -5.63
CA THR A 126 18.26 -5.77 -6.74
C THR A 126 18.84 -7.19 -6.84
N GLY A 127 18.89 -7.93 -5.73
CA GLY A 127 19.46 -9.28 -5.64
C GLY A 127 18.40 -10.39 -5.62
N GLU A 128 18.78 -11.54 -5.04
CA GLU A 128 17.85 -12.67 -4.85
C GLU A 128 16.69 -12.26 -3.94
N PHE A 129 15.48 -12.64 -4.35
CA PHE A 129 14.25 -12.20 -3.74
C PHE A 129 13.33 -13.39 -3.47
N ASN A 130 13.03 -13.61 -2.19
CA ASN A 130 12.23 -14.74 -1.73
C ASN A 130 11.05 -14.26 -0.88
N VAL A 131 9.88 -14.85 -1.13
CA VAL A 131 8.59 -14.46 -0.55
C VAL A 131 7.85 -15.70 -0.09
N GLU A 132 7.65 -15.82 1.21
CA GLU A 132 6.93 -16.93 1.85
C GLU A 132 5.91 -16.38 2.85
N ASN A 133 4.63 -16.73 2.67
CA ASN A 133 3.54 -16.35 3.58
C ASN A 133 3.45 -14.84 3.88
N VAL A 134 3.69 -14.01 2.87
CA VAL A 134 3.54 -12.56 3.00
C VAL A 134 2.07 -12.16 2.82
N THR A 135 1.58 -11.30 3.71
CA THR A 135 0.21 -10.77 3.65
C THR A 135 0.22 -9.28 3.38
N VAL A 136 -0.82 -8.78 2.70
CA VAL A 136 -1.07 -7.34 2.56
C VAL A 136 -2.29 -6.92 3.35
N ARG A 137 -2.21 -5.72 3.93
CA ARG A 137 -3.30 -5.10 4.68
C ARG A 137 -3.48 -3.66 4.27
N SER A 138 -4.73 -3.26 4.11
CA SER A 138 -5.11 -1.87 3.89
C SER A 138 -5.54 -1.23 5.21
N GLU A 139 -5.11 0.01 5.47
CA GLU A 139 -5.77 0.86 6.48
C GLU A 139 -7.03 1.55 5.90
N SER A 140 -7.22 1.52 4.58
CA SER A 140 -8.43 2.01 3.92
C SER A 140 -9.59 1.03 4.10
N ARG A 141 -10.79 1.59 4.33
CA ARG A 141 -12.05 0.82 4.39
C ARG A 141 -12.74 0.68 3.03
N ALA A 142 -12.34 1.50 2.06
CA ALA A 142 -13.00 1.58 0.75
C ALA A 142 -12.36 0.66 -0.29
N PHE A 143 -11.07 0.34 -0.13
CA PHE A 143 -10.31 -0.48 -1.08
C PHE A 143 -9.44 -1.51 -0.36
N GLY A 144 -9.32 -2.69 -0.97
CA GLY A 144 -8.33 -3.67 -0.62
C GLY A 144 -7.09 -3.56 -1.51
N PHE A 145 -6.11 -4.39 -1.19
CA PHE A 145 -4.92 -4.57 -2.02
C PHE A 145 -4.63 -6.06 -2.13
N ASP A 146 -4.15 -6.48 -3.30
CA ASP A 146 -3.43 -7.74 -3.49
C ASP A 146 -1.92 -7.45 -3.61
N LEU A 147 -1.11 -8.50 -3.40
CA LEU A 147 0.31 -8.45 -3.70
C LEU A 147 0.61 -9.20 -4.98
N MET A 148 1.37 -8.55 -5.84
CA MET A 148 2.01 -9.15 -6.99
C MET A 148 3.53 -9.12 -6.79
N VAL A 149 4.19 -10.21 -7.22
CA VAL A 149 5.65 -10.30 -7.28
C VAL A 149 6.07 -10.28 -8.74
N GLU A 150 6.89 -9.32 -9.12
CA GLU A 150 7.42 -9.19 -10.48
C GLU A 150 8.83 -8.58 -10.43
N ASP A 151 9.79 -9.21 -11.12
CA ASP A 151 11.15 -8.69 -11.31
C ASP A 151 11.83 -8.14 -10.04
N GLY A 152 11.74 -8.86 -8.92
CA GLY A 152 12.35 -8.45 -7.64
C GLY A 152 11.55 -7.40 -6.86
N LYS A 153 10.29 -7.15 -7.23
CA LYS A 153 9.43 -6.15 -6.60
C LYS A 153 8.26 -6.76 -5.87
N LEU A 154 7.88 -6.15 -4.74
CA LEU A 154 6.54 -6.30 -4.17
C LEU A 154 5.68 -5.15 -4.66
N ILE A 155 4.66 -5.49 -5.43
CA ILE A 155 3.74 -4.54 -6.03
C ILE A 155 2.39 -4.70 -5.34
N ALA A 156 1.97 -3.65 -4.63
CA ALA A 156 0.62 -3.57 -4.11
C ALA A 156 -0.31 -3.13 -5.24
N VAL A 157 -1.34 -3.92 -5.52
CA VAL A 157 -2.32 -3.63 -6.58
C VAL A 157 -3.67 -3.42 -5.93
N THR A 158 -4.35 -2.32 -6.26
CA THR A 158 -5.68 -2.04 -5.72
C THR A 158 -6.69 -3.05 -6.25
N ASN A 159 -7.56 -3.51 -5.35
CA ASN A 159 -8.67 -4.39 -5.70
C ASN A 159 -9.98 -3.94 -5.04
N GLU A 160 -11.08 -4.54 -5.48
CA GLU A 160 -12.35 -4.41 -4.79
C GLU A 160 -12.22 -5.03 -3.40
N THR A 161 -12.65 -4.31 -2.37
CA THR A 161 -12.45 -4.73 -0.97
C THR A 161 -13.04 -6.12 -0.71
N ASN A 162 -12.17 -7.11 -0.48
CA ASN A 162 -12.54 -8.38 0.11
C ASN A 162 -12.70 -8.23 1.64
N GLY A 163 -13.90 -7.88 2.10
CA GLY A 163 -14.34 -8.34 3.42
C GLY A 163 -14.44 -7.33 4.59
N PHE A 164 -14.72 -6.05 4.35
CA PHE A 164 -15.37 -5.23 5.38
C PHE A 164 -16.85 -5.03 5.05
N ASP A 165 -17.71 -5.46 5.99
CA ASP A 165 -19.14 -5.19 6.06
C ASP A 165 -19.36 -3.68 6.29
N VAL A 166 -19.06 -2.88 5.27
CA VAL A 166 -19.50 -1.49 5.20
C VAL A 166 -20.93 -1.56 4.68
N GLN A 167 -21.88 -1.08 5.50
CA GLN A 167 -23.28 -1.01 5.14
C GLN A 167 -23.45 -0.40 3.74
N PRO A 168 -24.40 -0.90 2.93
CA PRO A 168 -24.56 -0.52 1.54
C PRO A 168 -24.73 1.00 1.43
N ASN A 169 -23.79 1.66 0.75
CA ASN A 169 -23.94 3.05 0.35
C ASN A 169 -23.90 3.13 -1.19
N PRO A 170 -25.05 3.09 -1.88
CA PRO A 170 -25.16 3.11 -3.35
C PRO A 170 -24.82 4.49 -3.97
N ARG A 171 -23.93 5.24 -3.32
CA ARG A 171 -23.49 6.59 -3.70
C ARG A 171 -21.98 6.76 -3.55
N ASP A 172 -21.24 5.66 -3.40
CA ASP A 172 -19.78 5.71 -3.39
C ASP A 172 -19.20 6.00 -4.78
N GLY A 173 -20.01 5.93 -5.84
CA GLY A 173 -19.64 6.32 -7.20
C GLY A 173 -18.80 5.26 -7.92
N LEU A 174 -18.68 4.08 -7.33
CA LEU A 174 -18.13 2.89 -7.97
C LEU A 174 -19.29 2.06 -8.55
N VAL A 175 -19.02 1.30 -9.62
CA VAL A 175 -19.97 0.34 -10.18
C VAL A 175 -19.36 -1.04 -9.98
N ASP A 176 -19.81 -1.77 -8.96
CA ASP A 176 -19.33 -3.10 -8.63
C ASP A 176 -20.43 -4.18 -8.71
N SER A 177 -20.06 -5.43 -8.43
CA SER A 177 -20.99 -6.55 -8.48
C SER A 177 -22.19 -6.43 -7.52
N ARG A 178 -22.13 -5.52 -6.53
CA ARG A 178 -23.19 -5.23 -5.56
C ARG A 178 -24.13 -4.14 -6.06
N ASP A 179 -23.66 -3.18 -6.86
CA ASP A 179 -24.53 -2.29 -7.65
C ASP A 179 -25.40 -3.09 -8.62
N LEU A 180 -24.83 -4.14 -9.22
CA LEU A 180 -25.58 -5.06 -10.07
C LEU A 180 -26.74 -5.73 -9.31
N PHE A 181 -26.58 -6.04 -8.02
CA PHE A 181 -27.65 -6.62 -7.18
C PHE A 181 -28.74 -5.60 -6.81
N GLU A 182 -28.38 -4.36 -6.49
CA GLU A 182 -29.33 -3.27 -6.25
C GLU A 182 -30.08 -2.89 -7.55
N TRP A 183 -29.39 -2.86 -8.69
CA TRP A 183 -30.01 -2.67 -10.00
C TRP A 183 -30.93 -3.82 -10.39
N LEU A 184 -30.51 -5.08 -10.17
CA LEU A 184 -31.38 -6.25 -10.36
C LEU A 184 -32.60 -6.23 -9.43
N ARG A 185 -32.45 -5.68 -8.23
CA ARG A 185 -33.55 -5.50 -7.28
C ARG A 185 -34.50 -4.38 -7.70
N ALA A 186 -33.98 -3.24 -8.16
CA ALA A 186 -34.76 -2.14 -8.72
C ALA A 186 -35.53 -2.58 -9.98
N ILE A 187 -34.90 -3.35 -10.87
CA ILE A 187 -35.54 -3.98 -12.05
C ILE A 187 -36.67 -4.94 -11.64
N LYS A 188 -36.60 -5.54 -10.45
CA LYS A 188 -37.64 -6.43 -9.92
C LYS A 188 -38.80 -5.69 -9.25
N GLU A 189 -38.56 -4.46 -8.78
CA GLU A 189 -39.54 -3.65 -8.05
C GLU A 189 -40.26 -2.64 -8.97
N ASP A 190 -39.66 -2.25 -10.11
CA ASP A 190 -40.33 -1.47 -11.17
C ASP A 190 -40.90 -2.39 -12.27
N GLU A 191 -42.22 -2.58 -12.24
CA GLU A 191 -42.99 -3.06 -13.38
C GLU A 191 -42.96 -2.02 -14.51
N GLU A 192 -41.96 -2.04 -15.40
CA GLU A 192 -42.12 -1.94 -16.87
C GLU A 192 -40.79 -2.36 -17.55
N PRO A 193 -40.70 -3.58 -18.13
CA PRO A 193 -39.46 -4.20 -18.61
C PRO A 193 -38.78 -3.54 -19.84
N GLY A 194 -39.26 -2.37 -20.29
CA GLY A 194 -38.88 -1.77 -21.57
C GLY A 194 -37.66 -0.85 -21.53
N ASP A 195 -37.46 -0.09 -20.45
CA ASP A 195 -36.53 1.05 -20.48
C ASP A 195 -35.13 0.75 -19.92
N VAL A 196 -34.99 -0.23 -19.01
CA VAL A 196 -33.71 -0.50 -18.35
C VAL A 196 -32.72 -1.28 -19.24
N LEU A 197 -33.22 -2.04 -20.22
CA LEU A 197 -32.38 -2.81 -21.14
C LEU A 197 -31.73 -1.96 -22.24
N PHE A 198 -32.25 -0.76 -22.52
CA PHE A 198 -31.74 0.10 -23.59
C PHE A 198 -30.46 0.87 -23.20
N ASP A 199 -30.25 1.18 -21.92
CA ASP A 199 -29.00 1.81 -21.47
C ASP A 199 -27.84 0.81 -21.34
N PHE A 200 -28.13 -0.44 -20.98
CA PHE A 200 -27.10 -1.49 -20.84
C PHE A 200 -26.41 -1.84 -22.18
N ALA A 201 -27.15 -1.77 -23.29
CA ALA A 201 -26.61 -2.07 -24.61
C ALA A 201 -25.73 -0.95 -25.20
N GLN A 202 -25.87 0.30 -24.71
CA GLN A 202 -25.05 1.41 -25.20
C GLN A 202 -23.67 1.47 -24.54
N PHE A 203 -23.52 0.93 -23.32
CA PHE A 203 -22.24 0.96 -22.60
C PHE A 203 -21.19 -0.02 -23.15
N TRP A 204 -21.61 -1.10 -23.82
CA TRP A 204 -20.71 -2.07 -24.47
C TRP A 204 -20.49 -1.82 -25.97
N VAL A 205 -21.00 -0.70 -26.50
CA VAL A 205 -20.69 -0.23 -27.87
C VAL A 205 -19.98 1.12 -27.79
N LYS A 206 -18.75 1.12 -27.27
CA LYS A 206 -17.57 1.82 -27.82
C LYS A 206 -16.31 1.51 -27.02
#